data_AF-A0AAU1QQ93-F1
#
_entry.id   AF-A0AAU1QQ93-F1
#
_cell.length_a   1.000
_cell.length_b   1.000
_cell.length_c   1.000
_cell.angle_alpha   90.00
_cell.angle_beta   90.00
_cell.angle_gamma   90.00
#
_symmetry.space_group_name_H-M   'P 1'
#
loop_
_entity.id
_entity.type
_entity.pdbx_description
1 polymer ?
#
loop_
_entity_poly.entity_id
_entity_poly.type
_entity_poly.pdbx_seq_one_letter_code
_entity_poly.pdbx_strand_id
1 'polypeptide(L)'
;MGVGPVGMMTTMHDFLDKVISVEFGSALLGAVAGGAFSILGAWWQSSVSNKAAARAQAEANAQRGFDSLNRLKAHLEAQTFQGIGTGDTRAVWNRELRGMISEAEGPIMLLPDAHKETRSQALMLLHMIKNWNGLPAWQEYQIEVRLLLSEAIKFLGLFVRGSEVPEKRDMTEIVNREIDFHRRQKAHEELEQLTRDGNHGGLDEEDMQRAREIREYLDIPHPAQPSAGEPEAAS
;
A
#
# COMPACT_ATOMS: atom_id res chain seq x y z
N MET A 1 -32.87 39.09 -96.47
CA MET A 1 -31.68 39.10 -95.58
C MET A 1 -32.02 40.02 -94.42
N GLY A 2 -32.05 39.66 -93.15
CA GLY A 2 -31.78 38.42 -92.45
C GLY A 2 -31.84 38.70 -90.93
N VAL A 3 -32.29 37.70 -90.17
CA VAL A 3 -31.95 37.37 -88.77
C VAL A 3 -32.50 38.26 -87.62
N GLY A 4 -33.21 37.63 -86.65
CA GLY A 4 -33.61 38.15 -85.33
C GLY A 4 -32.47 38.16 -84.29
N PRO A 5 -32.66 37.92 -82.97
CA PRO A 5 -33.90 37.70 -82.19
C PRO A 5 -34.02 38.46 -80.82
N VAL A 6 -35.22 38.38 -80.24
CA VAL A 6 -35.64 38.21 -78.82
C VAL A 6 -34.62 38.42 -77.67
N GLY A 7 -35.06 39.09 -76.58
CA GLY A 7 -34.44 38.91 -75.27
C GLY A 7 -35.07 39.69 -74.10
N MET A 8 -35.96 39.03 -73.36
CA MET A 8 -36.29 39.19 -71.93
C MET A 8 -35.71 40.41 -71.16
N MET A 9 -36.60 41.29 -70.66
CA MET A 9 -36.31 42.28 -69.61
C MET A 9 -37.17 42.02 -68.35
N THR A 10 -37.22 40.77 -67.88
CA THR A 10 -38.08 40.41 -66.72
C THR A 10 -37.52 39.31 -65.80
N THR A 11 -36.20 39.09 -65.76
CA THR A 11 -35.66 37.92 -65.03
C THR A 11 -34.39 38.16 -64.22
N MET A 12 -33.95 39.41 -64.02
CA MET A 12 -32.71 39.66 -63.27
C MET A 12 -32.94 40.13 -61.83
N HIS A 13 -34.12 40.69 -61.51
CA HIS A 13 -34.42 41.17 -60.16
C HIS A 13 -35.07 40.12 -59.23
N ASP A 14 -35.80 39.15 -59.80
CA ASP A 14 -36.43 38.04 -59.04
C ASP A 14 -35.47 36.88 -58.74
N PHE A 15 -34.36 36.77 -59.47
CA PHE A 15 -33.36 35.71 -59.25
C PHE A 15 -32.40 36.02 -58.10
N LEU A 16 -32.14 37.31 -57.81
CA LEU A 16 -31.25 37.71 -56.71
C LEU A 16 -31.96 37.69 -55.35
N ASP A 17 -33.28 37.91 -55.32
CA ASP A 17 -34.06 37.94 -54.07
C ASP A 17 -34.43 36.53 -53.55
N LYS A 18 -34.40 35.52 -54.42
CA LYS A 18 -34.65 34.11 -54.05
C LYS A 18 -33.42 33.31 -53.65
N VAL A 19 -32.21 33.75 -54.02
CA VAL A 19 -30.97 33.05 -53.65
C VAL A 19 -30.47 33.46 -52.26
N ILE A 20 -30.94 34.58 -51.72
CA ILE A 20 -30.54 35.09 -50.40
C ILE A 20 -31.49 34.67 -49.26
N SER A 21 -32.71 34.17 -49.53
CA SER A 21 -33.77 34.21 -48.51
C SER A 21 -34.10 32.93 -47.71
N VAL A 22 -33.54 31.74 -47.94
CA VAL A 22 -33.86 30.56 -47.09
C VAL A 22 -32.68 29.61 -46.82
N GLU A 23 -31.78 29.42 -47.78
CA GLU A 23 -30.65 28.48 -47.62
C GLU A 23 -29.49 29.07 -46.81
N PHE A 24 -29.24 30.39 -46.91
CA PHE A 24 -28.18 31.03 -46.13
C PHE A 24 -28.54 31.13 -44.64
N GLY A 25 -29.82 31.35 -44.30
CA GLY A 25 -30.29 31.40 -42.91
C GLY A 25 -30.30 30.04 -42.19
N SER A 26 -30.68 28.97 -42.90
CA SER A 26 -30.65 27.60 -42.36
C SER A 26 -29.24 27.02 -42.31
N ALA A 27 -28.36 27.35 -43.26
CA ALA A 27 -26.95 26.98 -43.23
C ALA A 27 -26.16 27.73 -42.13
N LEU A 28 -26.46 29.00 -41.86
CA LEU A 28 -25.85 29.73 -40.73
C LEU A 28 -26.34 29.18 -39.39
N LEU A 29 -27.64 28.86 -39.24
CA LEU A 29 -28.18 28.23 -38.04
C LEU A 29 -27.65 26.80 -37.84
N GLY A 30 -27.49 26.02 -38.91
CA GLY A 30 -26.85 24.70 -38.90
C GLY A 30 -25.36 24.75 -38.57
N ALA A 31 -24.63 25.76 -39.04
CA ALA A 31 -23.21 25.98 -38.73
C ALA A 31 -23.00 26.51 -37.30
N VAL A 32 -23.91 27.35 -36.78
CA VAL A 32 -23.89 27.82 -35.38
C VAL A 32 -24.26 26.68 -34.43
N ALA A 33 -25.27 25.87 -34.75
CA ALA A 33 -25.60 24.68 -33.98
C ALA A 33 -24.48 23.62 -34.05
N GLY A 34 -23.94 23.33 -35.24
CA GLY A 34 -22.82 22.41 -35.43
C GLY A 34 -21.52 22.87 -34.75
N GLY A 35 -21.24 24.18 -34.75
CA GLY A 35 -20.13 24.78 -34.02
C GLY A 35 -20.31 24.72 -32.50
N ALA A 36 -21.51 24.98 -31.99
CA ALA A 36 -21.82 24.87 -30.56
C ALA A 36 -21.75 23.42 -30.05
N PHE A 37 -22.29 22.44 -30.80
CA PHE A 37 -22.17 21.02 -30.48
C PHE A 37 -20.72 20.52 -30.62
N SER A 38 -19.94 21.05 -31.55
CA SER A 38 -18.52 20.72 -31.67
C SER A 38 -17.67 21.29 -30.54
N ILE A 39 -17.99 22.51 -30.06
CA ILE A 39 -17.32 23.12 -28.89
C ILE A 39 -17.71 22.37 -27.61
N LEU A 40 -19.00 22.07 -27.42
CA LEU A 40 -19.46 21.27 -26.29
C LEU A 40 -18.89 19.84 -26.34
N GLY A 41 -18.83 19.24 -27.53
CA GLY A 41 -18.23 17.93 -27.78
C GLY A 41 -16.73 17.93 -27.49
N ALA A 42 -15.99 18.94 -27.95
CA ALA A 42 -14.56 19.10 -27.65
C ALA A 42 -14.31 19.40 -26.17
N TRP A 43 -15.19 20.13 -25.50
CA TRP A 43 -15.10 20.39 -24.05
C TRP A 43 -15.43 19.14 -23.22
N TRP A 44 -16.43 18.36 -23.62
CA TRP A 44 -16.73 17.06 -23.02
C TRP A 44 -15.60 16.05 -23.28
N GLN A 45 -15.11 15.97 -24.52
CA GLN A 45 -14.04 15.06 -24.90
C GLN A 45 -12.72 15.44 -24.23
N SER A 46 -12.39 16.74 -24.11
CA SER A 46 -11.20 17.20 -23.38
C SER A 46 -11.34 17.03 -21.88
N SER A 47 -12.52 17.26 -21.28
CA SER A 47 -12.74 17.04 -19.85
C SER A 47 -12.74 15.56 -19.47
N VAL A 48 -13.33 14.70 -20.31
CA VAL A 48 -13.28 13.24 -20.14
C VAL A 48 -11.87 12.71 -20.40
N SER A 49 -11.17 13.21 -21.43
CA SER A 49 -9.78 12.84 -21.71
C SER A 49 -8.83 13.28 -20.59
N ASN A 50 -8.98 14.50 -20.06
CA ASN A 50 -8.20 14.96 -18.90
C ASN A 50 -8.49 14.13 -17.66
N LYS A 51 -9.75 13.74 -17.42
CA LYS A 51 -10.11 12.86 -16.30
C LYS A 51 -9.50 11.46 -16.47
N ALA A 52 -9.54 10.90 -17.69
CA ALA A 52 -8.95 9.60 -17.99
C ALA A 52 -7.42 9.64 -17.87
N ALA A 53 -6.76 10.69 -18.37
CA ALA A 53 -5.33 10.88 -18.24
C ALA A 53 -4.90 11.08 -16.77
N ALA A 54 -5.63 11.88 -16.01
CA ALA A 54 -5.38 12.08 -14.58
C ALA A 54 -5.54 10.78 -13.79
N ARG A 55 -6.55 9.97 -14.12
CA ARG A 55 -6.75 8.65 -13.51
C ARG A 55 -5.63 7.67 -13.87
N ALA A 56 -5.25 7.60 -15.15
CA ALA A 56 -4.14 6.76 -15.59
C ALA A 56 -2.82 7.15 -14.93
N GLN A 57 -2.56 8.45 -14.77
CA GLN A 57 -1.39 8.95 -14.06
C GLN A 57 -1.44 8.59 -12.56
N ALA A 58 -2.59 8.72 -11.91
CA ALA A 58 -2.77 8.34 -10.51
C ALA A 58 -2.55 6.82 -10.30
N GLU A 59 -3.12 5.99 -11.17
CA GLU A 59 -2.91 4.54 -11.15
C GLU A 59 -1.44 4.18 -11.40
N ALA A 60 -0.76 4.84 -12.36
CA ALA A 60 0.66 4.63 -12.62
C ALA A 60 1.57 5.09 -11.47
N ASN A 61 1.21 6.14 -10.75
CA ASN A 61 1.92 6.59 -9.56
C ASN A 61 1.71 5.61 -8.39
N ALA A 62 0.48 5.16 -8.18
CA ALA A 62 0.18 4.13 -7.18
C ALA A 62 0.88 2.81 -7.48
N GLN A 63 0.93 2.39 -8.75
CA GLN A 63 1.64 1.18 -9.17
C GLN A 63 3.14 1.30 -8.89
N ARG A 64 3.75 2.46 -9.19
CA ARG A 64 5.16 2.71 -8.85
C ARG A 64 5.42 2.64 -7.35
N GLY A 65 4.56 3.25 -6.54
CA GLY A 65 4.62 3.13 -5.08
C GLY A 65 4.49 1.67 -4.61
N PHE A 66 3.51 0.95 -5.14
CA PHE A 66 3.26 -0.47 -4.87
C PHE A 66 4.48 -1.34 -5.21
N ASP A 67 5.09 -1.15 -6.37
CA ASP A 67 6.27 -1.89 -6.80
C ASP A 67 7.47 -1.59 -5.91
N SER A 68 7.71 -0.33 -5.56
CA SER A 68 8.77 0.07 -4.64
C SER A 68 8.60 -0.57 -3.26
N LEU A 69 7.37 -0.60 -2.73
CA LEU A 69 7.10 -1.25 -1.44
C LEU A 69 7.28 -2.77 -1.50
N ASN A 70 6.92 -3.43 -2.61
CA ASN A 70 7.20 -4.87 -2.78
C ASN A 70 8.70 -5.15 -2.84
N ARG A 71 9.50 -4.28 -3.49
CA ARG A 71 10.97 -4.43 -3.47
C ARG A 71 11.52 -4.27 -2.06
N LEU A 72 11.04 -3.29 -1.30
CA LEU A 72 11.44 -3.12 0.11
C LEU A 72 11.05 -4.34 0.96
N LYS A 73 9.85 -4.89 0.74
CA LYS A 73 9.42 -6.12 1.42
C LYS A 73 10.33 -7.31 1.08
N ALA A 74 10.66 -7.51 -0.19
CA ALA A 74 11.60 -8.56 -0.61
C ALA A 74 13.01 -8.33 -0.02
N HIS A 75 13.47 -7.08 0.04
CA HIS A 75 14.75 -6.72 0.67
C HIS A 75 14.77 -7.03 2.17
N LEU A 76 13.68 -6.75 2.88
CA LEU A 76 13.49 -7.09 4.29
C LEU A 76 13.55 -8.61 4.52
N GLU A 77 12.90 -9.39 3.65
CA GLU A 77 12.86 -10.86 3.72
C GLU A 77 14.23 -11.50 3.44
N ALA A 78 15.08 -10.84 2.64
CA ALA A 78 16.43 -11.30 2.34
C ALA A 78 17.43 -11.07 3.49
N GLN A 79 17.11 -10.21 4.47
CA GLN A 79 18.02 -9.93 5.58
C GLN A 79 18.02 -11.06 6.61
N THR A 80 19.22 -11.51 7.00
CA THR A 80 19.44 -12.64 7.91
C THR A 80 20.05 -12.22 9.25
N PHE A 81 19.88 -10.96 9.66
CA PHE A 81 20.44 -10.45 10.91
C PHE A 81 19.93 -11.25 12.13
N GLN A 82 20.77 -11.37 13.15
CA GLN A 82 20.48 -12.10 14.38
C GLN A 82 20.52 -11.18 15.59
N GLY A 83 19.63 -11.43 16.55
CA GLY A 83 19.57 -10.68 17.81
C GLY A 83 19.44 -9.17 17.60
N ILE A 84 20.32 -8.40 18.24
CA ILE A 84 20.30 -6.93 18.23
C ILE A 84 21.14 -6.29 17.10
N GLY A 85 21.83 -7.11 16.30
CA GLY A 85 22.75 -6.66 15.25
C GLY A 85 23.99 -5.91 15.77
N THR A 86 24.85 -5.46 14.86
CA THR A 86 26.00 -4.60 15.17
C THR A 86 25.69 -3.13 14.87
N GLY A 87 26.57 -2.20 15.27
CA GLY A 87 26.47 -0.80 14.83
C GLY A 87 26.43 -0.66 13.31
N ASP A 88 27.32 -1.39 12.62
CA ASP A 88 27.45 -1.32 11.16
C ASP A 88 26.24 -1.92 10.44
N THR A 89 25.73 -3.09 10.86
CA THR A 89 24.55 -3.70 10.21
C THR A 89 23.33 -2.81 10.38
N ARG A 90 23.14 -2.21 11.56
CA ARG A 90 22.05 -1.27 11.83
C ARG A 90 22.17 -0.01 10.97
N ALA A 91 23.36 0.56 10.85
CA ALA A 91 23.59 1.76 10.04
C ALA A 91 23.33 1.51 8.55
N VAL A 92 23.82 0.38 8.02
CA VAL A 92 23.60 -0.02 6.62
C VAL A 92 22.11 -0.23 6.35
N TRP A 93 21.45 -1.04 7.19
CA TRP A 93 20.01 -1.29 7.08
C TRP A 93 19.19 0.00 7.13
N ASN A 94 19.44 0.87 8.11
CA ASN A 94 18.67 2.10 8.26
C ASN A 94 18.85 3.05 7.07
N ARG A 95 20.06 3.11 6.49
CA ARG A 95 20.31 3.91 5.28
C ARG A 95 19.53 3.37 4.09
N GLU A 96 19.60 2.07 3.86
CA GLU A 96 18.90 1.39 2.76
C GLU A 96 17.38 1.51 2.89
N LEU A 97 16.86 1.23 4.09
CA LEU A 97 15.45 1.37 4.44
C LEU A 97 14.93 2.78 4.12
N ARG A 98 15.65 3.83 4.54
CA ARG A 98 15.23 5.22 4.30
C ARG A 98 15.27 5.60 2.82
N GLY A 99 16.26 5.10 2.08
CA GLY A 99 16.31 5.24 0.62
C GLY A 99 15.06 4.66 -0.04
N MET A 100 14.75 3.39 0.26
CA MET A 100 13.59 2.70 -0.34
C MET A 100 12.24 3.27 0.09
N ILE A 101 12.09 3.70 1.35
CA ILE A 101 10.88 4.41 1.81
C ILE A 101 10.72 5.70 1.02
N SER A 102 11.77 6.51 0.87
CA SER A 102 11.72 7.77 0.11
C SER A 102 11.35 7.54 -1.36
N GLU A 103 11.87 6.48 -1.97
CA GLU A 103 11.53 6.05 -3.34
C GLU A 103 10.06 5.68 -3.49
N ALA A 104 9.43 5.10 -2.46
CA ALA A 104 8.00 4.79 -2.45
C ALA A 104 7.13 6.02 -2.16
N GLU A 105 7.56 6.89 -1.24
CA GLU A 105 6.83 8.10 -0.85
C GLU A 105 6.61 9.07 -2.01
N GLY A 106 7.62 9.26 -2.88
CA GLY A 106 7.53 10.17 -4.02
C GLY A 106 6.30 9.91 -4.91
N PRO A 107 6.15 8.71 -5.50
CA PRO A 107 4.96 8.35 -6.27
C PRO A 107 3.65 8.43 -5.46
N ILE A 108 3.66 8.04 -4.18
CA ILE A 108 2.45 8.09 -3.32
C ILE A 108 1.98 9.53 -3.10
N MET A 109 2.92 10.47 -2.88
CA MET A 109 2.62 11.89 -2.72
C MET A 109 1.98 12.52 -3.96
N LEU A 110 2.26 11.97 -5.14
CA LEU A 110 1.71 12.42 -6.42
C LEU A 110 0.29 11.89 -6.71
N LEU A 111 -0.33 11.18 -5.77
CA LEU A 111 -1.75 10.86 -5.88
C LEU A 111 -2.59 12.14 -5.75
N PRO A 112 -3.64 12.30 -6.58
CA PRO A 112 -4.49 13.49 -6.54
C PRO A 112 -5.31 13.56 -5.26
N ASP A 113 -5.82 14.75 -4.92
CA ASP A 113 -6.57 14.97 -3.68
C ASP A 113 -7.88 14.18 -3.58
N ALA A 114 -8.44 13.76 -4.73
CA ALA A 114 -9.56 12.81 -4.77
C ALA A 114 -9.24 11.46 -4.10
N HIS A 115 -7.95 11.15 -3.90
CA HIS A 115 -7.45 9.92 -3.26
C HIS A 115 -6.59 10.23 -2.04
N LYS A 116 -6.87 11.36 -1.37
CA LYS A 116 -6.17 11.80 -0.17
C LYS A 116 -6.16 10.73 0.92
N GLU A 117 -7.27 10.05 1.18
CA GLU A 117 -7.36 8.98 2.18
C GLU A 117 -6.35 7.86 1.92
N THR A 118 -6.26 7.35 0.69
CA THR A 118 -5.29 6.33 0.30
C THR A 118 -3.86 6.83 0.48
N ARG A 119 -3.57 8.04 -0.01
CA ARG A 119 -2.26 8.70 0.12
C ARG A 119 -1.86 8.84 1.59
N SER A 120 -2.72 9.46 2.41
CA SER A 120 -2.47 9.71 3.82
C SER A 120 -2.29 8.43 4.61
N GLN A 121 -3.09 7.40 4.35
CA GLN A 121 -2.97 6.12 5.04
C GLN A 121 -1.67 5.39 4.68
N ALA A 122 -1.34 5.30 3.39
CA ALA A 122 -0.10 4.66 2.95
C ALA A 122 1.13 5.36 3.55
N LEU A 123 1.17 6.69 3.50
CA LEU A 123 2.27 7.47 4.09
C LEU A 123 2.35 7.33 5.61
N MET A 124 1.21 7.33 6.30
CA MET A 124 1.17 7.10 7.75
C MET A 124 1.83 5.77 8.11
N LEU A 125 1.49 4.69 7.39
CA LEU A 125 2.08 3.36 7.62
C LEU A 125 3.59 3.35 7.39
N LEU A 126 4.09 4.06 6.37
CA LEU A 126 5.53 4.19 6.13
C LEU A 126 6.23 5.01 7.23
N HIS A 127 5.58 6.06 7.75
CA HIS A 127 6.11 6.85 8.86
C HIS A 127 6.12 6.11 10.22
N MET A 128 5.28 5.08 10.37
CA MET A 128 5.33 4.20 11.54
C MET A 128 6.60 3.36 11.57
N ILE A 129 7.15 2.98 10.40
CA ILE A 129 8.40 2.22 10.30
C ILE A 129 9.57 3.05 10.85
N LYS A 130 10.10 2.67 12.01
CA LYS A 130 11.22 3.36 12.67
C LYS A 130 12.56 2.80 12.23
N ASN A 131 13.64 3.50 12.56
CA ASN A 131 14.99 2.96 12.41
C ASN A 131 15.20 1.84 13.42
N TRP A 132 15.91 0.80 13.01
CA TRP A 132 16.28 -0.28 13.91
C TRP A 132 17.51 0.12 14.73
N ASN A 133 17.31 0.28 16.03
CA ASN A 133 18.35 0.65 16.98
C ASN A 133 18.89 -0.57 17.76
N GLY A 134 18.52 -1.78 17.37
CA GLY A 134 18.91 -3.04 18.04
C GLY A 134 17.92 -3.53 19.09
N LEU A 135 17.04 -2.65 19.58
CA LEU A 135 15.87 -3.01 20.38
C LEU A 135 14.61 -2.49 19.66
N PRO A 136 13.59 -3.35 19.42
CA PRO A 136 13.57 -4.78 19.71
C PRO A 136 14.56 -5.58 18.85
N ALA A 137 14.74 -6.87 19.18
CA ALA A 137 15.57 -7.77 18.39
C ALA A 137 15.09 -7.83 16.93
N TRP A 138 16.01 -8.12 15.99
CA TRP A 138 15.77 -8.08 14.55
C TRP A 138 14.48 -8.77 14.13
N GLN A 139 14.22 -9.97 14.65
CA GLN A 139 13.04 -10.76 14.27
C GLN A 139 11.72 -10.06 14.62
N GLU A 140 11.64 -9.41 15.79
CA GLU A 140 10.45 -8.65 16.18
C GLU A 140 10.31 -7.36 15.36
N TYR A 141 11.42 -6.66 15.14
CA TYR A 141 11.47 -5.51 14.23
C TYR A 141 11.03 -5.91 12.80
N GLN A 142 11.46 -7.07 12.32
CA GLN A 142 11.10 -7.60 11.01
C GLN A 142 9.60 -7.90 10.92
N ILE A 143 8.99 -8.46 11.97
CA ILE A 143 7.54 -8.68 12.06
C ILE A 143 6.79 -7.36 11.93
N GLU A 144 7.18 -6.35 12.72
CA GLU A 144 6.58 -5.01 12.70
C GLU A 144 6.63 -4.40 11.29
N VAL A 145 7.82 -4.31 10.71
CA VAL A 145 8.02 -3.69 9.39
C VAL A 145 7.26 -4.46 8.31
N ARG A 146 7.28 -5.79 8.34
CA ARG A 146 6.57 -6.63 7.37
C ARG A 146 5.06 -6.39 7.41
N LEU A 147 4.47 -6.25 8.60
CA LEU A 147 3.04 -5.98 8.76
C LEU A 147 2.66 -4.59 8.25
N LEU A 148 3.45 -3.56 8.61
CA LEU A 148 3.24 -2.20 8.14
C LEU A 148 3.36 -2.08 6.62
N LEU A 149 4.39 -2.70 6.02
CA LEU A 149 4.56 -2.73 4.57
C LEU A 149 3.42 -3.49 3.89
N SER A 150 3.02 -4.64 4.41
CA SER A 150 1.93 -5.43 3.81
C SER A 150 0.60 -4.68 3.84
N GLU A 151 0.34 -3.90 4.90
CA GLU A 151 -0.83 -3.05 4.95
C GLU A 151 -0.76 -1.89 3.94
N ALA A 152 0.38 -1.21 3.84
CA ALA A 152 0.57 -0.13 2.85
C ALA A 152 0.41 -0.65 1.41
N ILE A 153 0.99 -1.82 1.11
CA ILE A 153 0.85 -2.53 -0.17
C ILE A 153 -0.62 -2.87 -0.44
N LYS A 154 -1.38 -3.32 0.58
CA LYS A 154 -2.81 -3.61 0.44
C LYS A 154 -3.61 -2.36 0.06
N PHE A 155 -3.37 -1.23 0.74
CA PHE A 155 -4.04 0.04 0.45
C PHE A 155 -3.76 0.50 -1.00
N LEU A 156 -2.49 0.49 -1.42
CA LEU A 156 -2.13 0.89 -2.79
C LEU A 156 -2.64 -0.12 -3.83
N GLY A 157 -2.55 -1.42 -3.56
CA GLY A 157 -2.96 -2.47 -4.49
C GLY A 157 -4.46 -2.48 -4.75
N LEU A 158 -5.29 -2.25 -3.72
CA LEU A 158 -6.74 -2.11 -3.90
C LEU A 158 -7.08 -0.86 -4.70
N PHE A 159 -6.39 0.25 -4.45
CA PHE A 159 -6.55 1.47 -5.23
C PHE A 159 -6.19 1.27 -6.71
N VAL A 160 -5.03 0.65 -7.01
CA VAL A 160 -4.62 0.32 -8.38
C VAL A 160 -5.67 -0.53 -9.10
N ARG A 161 -6.31 -1.46 -8.38
CA ARG A 161 -7.38 -2.32 -8.93
C ARG A 161 -8.72 -1.62 -9.07
N GLY A 162 -8.82 -0.34 -8.70
CA GLY A 162 -10.08 0.40 -8.67
C GLY A 162 -11.09 -0.12 -7.65
N SER A 163 -10.62 -0.86 -6.64
CA SER A 163 -11.45 -1.40 -5.56
C SER A 163 -11.62 -0.36 -4.44
N GLU A 164 -12.62 -0.58 -3.59
CA GLU A 164 -12.82 0.27 -2.41
C GLU A 164 -11.61 0.21 -1.47
N VAL A 165 -11.32 1.37 -0.86
CA VAL A 165 -10.26 1.52 0.13
C VAL A 165 -10.64 0.70 1.36
N PRO A 166 -9.75 -0.18 1.87
CA PRO A 166 -10.08 -1.03 3.01
C PRO A 166 -10.27 -0.19 4.27
N GLU A 167 -11.03 -0.73 5.23
CA GLU A 167 -11.16 -0.13 6.55
C GLU A 167 -9.80 0.01 7.23
N LYS A 168 -9.62 1.14 7.91
CA LYS A 168 -8.40 1.42 8.68
C LYS A 168 -8.36 0.49 9.89
N ARG A 169 -7.24 -0.18 10.06
CA ARG A 169 -6.97 -1.04 11.20
C ARG A 169 -5.98 -0.38 12.15
N ASP A 170 -6.11 -0.67 13.44
CA ASP A 170 -5.09 -0.30 14.42
C ASP A 170 -3.86 -1.21 14.22
N MET A 171 -2.90 -0.71 13.46
CA MET A 171 -1.68 -1.45 13.18
C MET A 171 -0.78 -1.56 14.40
N THR A 172 -0.88 -0.66 15.38
CA THR A 172 -0.13 -0.79 16.63
C THR A 172 -0.64 -1.99 17.42
N GLU A 173 -1.95 -2.15 17.54
CA GLU A 173 -2.55 -3.33 18.20
C GLU A 173 -2.18 -4.63 17.47
N ILE A 174 -2.29 -4.66 16.14
CA ILE A 174 -1.99 -5.84 15.32
C ILE A 174 -0.51 -6.24 15.47
N VAL A 175 0.41 -5.28 15.40
CA VAL A 175 1.85 -5.54 15.56
C VAL A 175 2.15 -6.10 16.94
N ASN A 176 1.63 -5.49 18.00
CA ASN A 176 1.85 -5.97 19.37
C ASN A 176 1.32 -7.39 19.57
N ARG A 177 0.13 -7.67 19.06
CA ARG A 177 -0.48 -9.01 19.12
C ARG A 177 0.37 -10.06 18.41
N GLU A 178 0.88 -9.73 17.22
CA GLU A 178 1.71 -10.65 16.44
C GLU A 178 3.07 -10.91 17.10
N ILE A 179 3.69 -9.86 17.65
CA ILE A 179 4.95 -9.98 18.39
C ILE A 179 4.75 -10.86 19.63
N ASP A 180 3.70 -10.62 20.41
CA ASP A 180 3.40 -11.41 21.61
C ASP A 180 3.08 -12.86 21.28
N PHE A 181 2.36 -13.11 20.18
CA PHE A 181 2.13 -14.47 19.69
C PHE A 181 3.45 -15.18 19.37
N HIS A 182 4.36 -14.54 18.65
CA HIS A 182 5.66 -15.10 18.32
C HIS A 182 6.55 -15.31 19.56
N ARG A 183 6.52 -14.39 20.53
CA ARG A 183 7.24 -14.54 21.81
C ARG A 183 6.73 -15.73 22.59
N ARG A 184 5.41 -15.91 22.68
CA ARG A 184 4.79 -17.07 23.33
C ARG A 184 5.15 -18.38 22.64
N GLN A 185 5.14 -18.43 21.31
CA GLN A 185 5.57 -19.63 20.57
C GLN A 185 7.02 -20.01 20.89
N LYS A 186 7.94 -19.06 20.84
CA LYS A 186 9.35 -19.32 21.20
C LYS A 186 9.52 -19.77 22.64
N ALA A 187 8.80 -19.14 23.55
CA ALA A 187 8.81 -19.52 24.96
C ALA A 187 8.29 -20.97 25.14
N HIS A 188 7.26 -21.39 24.40
CA HIS A 188 6.81 -22.78 24.39
C HIS A 188 7.89 -23.74 23.86
N GLU A 189 8.51 -23.43 22.71
CA GLU A 189 9.58 -24.24 22.13
C GLU A 189 10.79 -24.37 23.07
N GLU A 190 11.18 -23.27 23.71
CA GLU A 190 12.27 -23.25 24.70
C GLU A 190 11.91 -24.10 25.93
N LEU A 191 10.68 -24.01 26.44
CA LEU A 191 10.23 -24.84 27.55
C LEU A 191 10.19 -26.33 27.21
N GLU A 192 9.76 -26.68 25.99
CA GLU A 192 9.78 -28.07 25.50
C GLU A 192 11.21 -28.60 25.42
N GLN A 193 12.14 -27.77 24.94
CA GLN A 193 13.55 -28.13 24.89
C GLN A 193 14.13 -28.37 26.29
N LEU A 194 13.94 -27.42 27.21
CA LEU A 194 14.39 -27.56 28.61
C LEU A 194 13.75 -28.78 29.28
N THR A 195 12.49 -29.09 28.98
CA THR A 195 11.83 -30.29 29.52
C THR A 195 12.47 -31.57 28.99
N ARG A 196 12.83 -31.63 27.71
CA ARG A 196 13.56 -32.78 27.14
C ARG A 196 14.94 -32.94 27.77
N ASP A 197 15.67 -31.84 27.92
CA ASP A 197 17.03 -31.87 28.47
C ASP A 197 17.00 -32.31 29.94
N GLY A 198 16.03 -31.80 30.72
CA GLY A 198 15.78 -32.24 32.09
C GLY A 198 15.46 -33.74 32.21
N ASN A 199 14.75 -34.32 31.24
CA ASN A 199 14.45 -35.75 31.22
C ASN A 199 15.65 -36.62 30.84
N HIS A 200 16.64 -36.09 30.12
CA HIS A 200 17.77 -36.85 29.59
C HIS A 200 19.05 -36.74 30.42
N GLY A 201 19.26 -35.63 31.14
CA GLY A 201 20.48 -35.41 31.93
C GLY A 201 20.29 -34.61 33.22
N GLY A 202 19.07 -34.19 33.54
CA GLY A 202 18.81 -33.17 34.54
C GLY A 202 19.11 -31.76 34.00
N LEU A 203 18.48 -30.74 34.59
CA LEU A 203 18.76 -29.34 34.31
C LEU A 203 19.71 -28.79 35.38
N ASP A 204 20.59 -27.86 34.99
CA ASP A 204 21.33 -27.07 35.95
C ASP A 204 20.46 -25.98 36.59
N GLU A 205 21.03 -25.21 37.53
CA GLU A 205 20.28 -24.20 38.27
C GLU A 205 19.84 -23.01 37.40
N GLU A 206 20.61 -22.66 36.38
CA GLU A 206 20.27 -21.58 35.43
C GLU A 206 19.10 -22.00 34.53
N ASP A 207 19.15 -23.22 34.00
CA ASP A 207 18.10 -23.79 33.17
C ASP A 207 16.79 -24.04 33.95
N MET A 208 16.90 -24.45 35.22
CA MET A 208 15.75 -24.55 36.11
C MET A 208 15.10 -23.19 36.36
N GLN A 209 15.91 -22.14 36.58
CA GLN A 209 15.41 -20.79 36.76
C GLN A 209 14.76 -20.27 35.48
N ARG A 210 15.39 -20.50 34.33
CA ARG A 210 14.86 -20.13 33.02
C ARG A 210 13.52 -20.80 32.72
N ALA A 211 13.40 -22.10 33.02
CA ALA A 211 12.15 -22.84 32.87
C ALA A 211 11.03 -22.27 33.77
N ARG A 212 11.34 -21.81 34.98
CA ARG A 212 10.38 -21.15 35.87
C ARG A 212 9.88 -19.83 35.29
N GLU A 213 10.80 -18.97 34.85
CA GLU A 213 10.47 -17.67 34.22
C GLU A 213 9.58 -17.85 32.98
N ILE A 214 9.90 -18.84 32.14
CA ILE A 214 9.10 -19.14 30.94
C ILE A 214 7.71 -19.64 31.31
N ARG A 215 7.60 -20.51 32.33
CA ARG A 215 6.29 -20.99 32.80
C ARG A 215 5.43 -19.86 33.36
N GLU A 216 6.03 -18.94 34.12
CA GLU A 216 5.35 -17.74 34.61
C GLU A 216 4.87 -16.85 33.46
N TYR A 217 5.75 -16.57 32.48
CA TYR A 217 5.40 -15.80 31.28
C TYR A 217 4.26 -16.43 30.45
N LEU A 218 4.19 -17.76 30.41
CA LEU A 218 3.18 -18.52 29.69
C LEU A 218 1.92 -18.83 30.52
N ASP A 219 1.84 -18.38 31.77
CA ASP A 219 0.76 -18.71 32.72
C ASP A 219 0.59 -20.24 32.94
N ILE A 220 1.68 -21.02 32.88
CA ILE A 220 1.69 -22.48 33.07
C ILE A 220 2.00 -22.82 34.54
N PRO A 221 1.19 -23.67 35.21
CA PRO A 221 1.48 -24.11 36.57
C PRO A 221 2.87 -24.74 36.70
N HIS A 222 3.58 -24.41 37.78
CA HIS A 222 4.85 -25.06 38.10
C HIS A 222 4.61 -26.52 38.53
N PRO A 223 5.43 -27.48 38.06
CA PRO A 223 5.38 -28.83 38.58
C PRO A 223 5.77 -28.80 40.07
N ALA A 224 5.10 -29.61 40.88
CA ALA A 224 5.45 -29.75 42.28
C ALA A 224 6.93 -30.13 42.38
N GLN A 225 7.72 -29.35 43.13
CA GLN A 225 9.08 -29.74 43.44
C GLN A 225 9.05 -31.12 44.13
N PRO A 226 9.90 -32.08 43.73
CA PRO A 226 10.06 -33.30 44.51
C PRO A 226 10.52 -32.87 45.91
N SER A 227 9.70 -33.18 46.90
CA SER A 227 10.00 -32.99 48.31
C SER A 227 11.37 -33.61 48.61
N ALA A 228 12.35 -32.77 48.93
CA ALA A 228 13.60 -33.21 49.53
C ALA A 228 13.28 -33.76 50.93
N GLY A 229 12.90 -35.02 51.02
CA GLY A 229 12.58 -35.65 52.30
C GLY A 229 11.61 -36.82 52.22
N GLU A 230 12.01 -37.91 51.56
CA GLU A 230 11.63 -39.24 52.05
C GLU A 230 12.90 -39.90 52.59
N PRO A 231 13.03 -40.07 53.92
CA PRO A 231 14.10 -40.88 54.46
C PRO A 231 13.88 -42.33 54.03
N GLU A 232 14.98 -42.92 53.56
CA GLU A 232 15.19 -44.34 53.36
C GLU A 232 14.61 -45.14 54.53
N ALA A 233 13.38 -45.66 54.37
CA ALA A 233 12.80 -46.62 55.29
C ALA A 233 13.39 -47.99 54.95
N ALA A 234 14.56 -48.25 55.52
CA ALA A 234 15.07 -49.60 55.68
C ALA A 234 14.08 -50.43 56.50
N SER A 235 13.58 -51.52 55.91
CA SER A 235 13.10 -52.73 56.60
C SER A 235 13.06 -53.90 55.63
#